data_AF-A0A3M1F665-F1
#
_entry.id   AF-A0A3M1F665-F1
#
_cell.length_a   1.000
_cell.length_b   1.000
_cell.length_c   1.000
_cell.angle_alpha   90.00
_cell.angle_beta   90.00
_cell.angle_gamma   90.00
#
_symmetry.space_group_name_H-M   'P 1'
#
loop_
_entity.id
_entity.type
_entity.pdbx_description
1 polymer ?
#
loop_
_entity_poly.entity_id
_entity_poly.type
_entity_poly.pdbx_seq_one_letter_code
_entity_poly.pdbx_strand_id
1 'polypeptide(L)'
;MSGAYGYQYRLAREAERRIRLARIRETTERFYHEYRERMAQLRQEGLDRYVSEEIARMEEQLDRLSAALVEAPEEAQRISFQIGREIGALSQLAHNAHREFEARERQRQRHLAEMRRRATSELERFLEGLMDEITDPIEQDFAFEQIEALRSTYEGRVVDPKELTRIKEEVEERIRTIRAEATEAANAWKERKRQETAREAQRTRIEIHRKVAEADRRSHPETTETILRRLDDLERRVPETQSPETSKGGCDPIDQELESATVEIDEAVTEETCRREVVRAILESLRKAGFVVDPPKRRVQEKDEVLIRARKPSGAQAAFRVDADGTMIYKFDRYEGMKCKEDIDQVLPRLSEIYGIELSNERVLWQNPERISKSARPIGEGTKGKRHG
;
A
#
# COMPACT_ATOMS: atom_id res chain seq x y z
N MET A 1 126.03 21.46 47.24
CA MET A 1 124.87 22.36 47.06
C MET A 1 123.69 21.65 46.38
N SER A 2 123.06 20.60 46.94
CA SER A 2 121.92 19.93 46.26
C SER A 2 120.72 19.55 47.14
N GLY A 3 120.73 19.82 48.45
CA GLY A 3 119.58 19.53 49.34
C GLY A 3 118.45 20.57 49.26
N ALA A 4 118.78 21.85 49.12
CA ALA A 4 117.79 22.94 49.09
C ALA A 4 116.96 22.98 47.79
N TYR A 5 117.60 22.74 46.64
CA TYR A 5 116.92 22.65 45.33
C TYR A 5 115.96 21.45 45.25
N GLY A 6 116.33 20.29 45.81
CA GLY A 6 115.47 19.10 45.85
C GLY A 6 114.32 19.18 46.87
N TYR A 7 114.42 20.05 47.88
CA TYR A 7 113.34 20.33 48.83
C TYR A 7 112.33 21.34 48.27
N GLN A 8 112.80 22.43 47.64
CA GLN A 8 111.95 23.37 46.91
C GLN A 8 111.20 22.71 45.74
N TYR A 9 111.85 21.79 45.02
CA TYR A 9 111.21 21.02 43.94
C TYR A 9 110.11 20.07 44.44
N ARG A 10 110.28 19.46 45.62
CA ARG A 10 109.25 18.61 46.25
C ARG A 10 108.04 19.42 46.72
N LEU A 11 108.29 20.55 47.40
CA LEU A 11 107.23 21.48 47.82
C LEU A 11 106.44 22.06 46.62
N ALA A 12 107.14 22.43 45.53
CA ALA A 12 106.52 22.91 44.31
C ALA A 12 105.63 21.83 43.64
N ARG A 13 106.12 20.58 43.54
CA ARG A 13 105.31 19.47 43.01
C ARG A 13 104.11 19.12 43.88
N GLU A 14 104.24 19.21 45.20
CA GLU A 14 103.12 19.01 46.12
C GLU A 14 102.06 20.11 45.98
N ALA A 15 102.49 21.36 45.80
CA ALA A 15 101.60 22.49 45.54
C ALA A 15 100.88 22.36 44.18
N GLU A 16 101.60 22.02 43.11
CA GLU A 16 101.03 21.74 41.78
C GLU A 16 100.01 20.59 41.82
N ARG A 17 100.33 19.50 42.53
CA ARG A 17 99.42 18.37 42.72
C ARG A 17 98.16 18.80 43.48
N ARG A 18 98.28 19.62 44.53
CA ARG A 18 97.13 20.16 45.28
C ARG A 18 96.25 21.04 44.40
N ILE A 19 96.84 21.93 43.60
CA ILE A 19 96.10 22.81 42.67
C ILE A 19 95.38 21.97 41.60
N ARG A 20 96.05 20.95 41.04
CA ARG A 20 95.46 20.04 40.05
C ARG A 20 94.29 19.25 40.65
N LEU A 21 94.45 18.67 41.84
CA LEU A 21 93.39 17.92 42.52
C LEU A 21 92.20 18.81 42.88
N ALA A 22 92.45 20.05 43.32
CA ALA A 22 91.41 21.03 43.59
C ALA A 22 90.61 21.39 42.33
N ARG A 23 91.31 21.60 41.20
CA ARG A 23 90.67 21.88 39.91
C ARG A 23 89.86 20.67 39.40
N ILE A 24 90.41 19.46 39.51
CA ILE A 24 89.70 18.23 39.14
C ILE A 24 88.42 18.10 39.96
N ARG A 25 88.50 18.32 41.28
CA ARG A 25 87.34 18.29 42.17
C ARG A 25 86.27 19.30 41.75
N GLU A 26 86.64 20.56 41.54
CA GLU A 26 85.70 21.61 41.10
C GLU A 26 85.02 21.25 39.77
N THR A 27 85.78 20.78 38.77
CA THR A 27 85.20 20.39 37.48
C THR A 27 84.29 19.17 37.59
N THR A 28 84.67 18.19 38.42
CA THR A 28 83.91 16.94 38.60
C THR A 28 82.64 17.17 39.41
N GLU A 29 82.66 18.11 40.35
CA GLU A 29 81.49 18.57 41.12
C GLU A 29 80.46 19.27 40.22
N ARG A 30 80.91 20.11 39.27
CA ARG A 30 80.01 20.69 38.26
C ARG A 30 79.33 19.61 37.41
N PHE A 31 80.09 18.64 36.90
CA PHE A 31 79.50 17.52 36.16
C PHE A 31 78.53 16.69 36.99
N TYR A 32 78.83 16.46 38.28
CA TYR A 32 77.91 15.77 39.19
C TYR A 32 76.57 16.49 39.33
N HIS A 33 76.59 17.81 39.50
CA HIS A 33 75.37 18.62 39.55
C HIS A 33 74.60 18.57 38.23
N GLU A 34 75.27 18.72 37.08
CA GLU A 34 74.64 18.63 35.76
C GLU A 34 74.00 17.25 35.53
N TYR A 35 74.66 16.17 35.93
CA TYR A 35 74.09 14.82 35.82
C TYR A 35 72.87 14.63 36.72
N ARG A 36 72.89 15.16 37.95
CA ARG A 36 71.71 15.12 38.83
C ARG A 36 70.54 15.93 38.30
N GLU A 37 70.80 17.11 37.74
CA GLU A 37 69.76 17.92 37.09
C GLU A 37 69.17 17.18 35.90
N ARG A 38 69.98 16.53 35.07
CA ARG A 38 69.50 15.74 33.94
C ARG A 38 68.63 14.55 34.37
N MET A 39 69.02 13.87 35.44
CA MET A 39 68.21 12.80 36.04
C MET A 39 66.89 13.32 36.62
N ALA A 40 66.92 14.50 37.24
CA ALA A 40 65.71 15.16 37.74
C ALA A 40 64.76 15.58 36.60
N GLN A 41 65.30 16.05 35.47
CA GLN A 41 64.52 16.37 34.27
C GLN A 41 63.79 15.14 33.72
N LEU A 42 64.48 13.99 33.60
CA LEU A 42 63.85 12.75 33.14
C LEU A 42 62.70 12.30 34.05
N ARG A 43 62.82 12.50 35.37
CA ARG A 43 61.75 12.24 36.34
C ARG A 43 60.59 13.22 36.23
N GLN A 44 60.89 14.50 36.05
CA GLN A 44 59.86 15.54 35.85
C GLN A 44 59.02 15.28 34.60
N GLU A 45 59.66 14.76 33.54
CA GLU A 45 59.00 14.35 32.30
C GLU A 45 58.27 13.00 32.41
N GLY A 46 58.40 12.29 33.53
CA GLY A 46 57.77 10.98 33.77
C GLY A 46 58.36 9.84 32.92
N LEU A 47 59.56 10.03 32.37
CA LEU A 47 60.26 9.05 31.55
C LEU A 47 60.90 7.93 32.38
N ASP A 48 60.98 8.12 33.69
CA ASP A 48 61.54 7.18 34.64
C ASP A 48 60.82 5.83 34.65
N ARG A 49 59.50 5.83 34.45
CA ARG A 49 58.66 4.63 34.42
C ARG A 49 59.03 3.64 33.30
N TYR A 50 59.69 4.12 32.25
CA TYR A 50 60.03 3.31 31.08
C TYR A 50 61.44 2.70 31.17
N VAL A 51 62.28 3.18 32.10
CA VAL A 51 63.71 2.82 32.19
C VAL A 51 64.16 2.76 33.67
N SER A 52 63.37 2.07 34.49
CA SER A 52 63.55 2.05 35.95
C SER A 52 64.87 1.40 36.38
N GLU A 53 65.33 0.36 35.68
CA GLU A 53 66.54 -0.39 36.05
C GLU A 53 67.82 0.41 35.77
N GLU A 54 67.88 1.10 34.64
CA GLU A 54 69.05 1.89 34.24
C GLU A 54 69.12 3.20 35.03
N ILE A 55 67.98 3.76 35.45
CA ILE A 55 67.96 4.88 36.41
C ILE A 55 68.56 4.46 37.75
N ALA A 56 68.17 3.30 38.29
CA ALA A 56 68.71 2.80 39.55
C ALA A 56 70.23 2.58 39.49
N ARG A 57 70.74 2.04 38.38
CA ARG A 57 72.19 1.87 38.14
C ARG A 57 72.92 3.21 38.09
N MET A 58 72.36 4.21 37.41
CA MET A 58 72.95 5.54 37.32
C MET A 58 72.96 6.28 38.67
N GLU A 59 71.93 6.09 39.50
CA GLU A 59 71.92 6.62 40.87
C GLU A 59 73.03 6.01 41.73
N GLU A 60 73.22 4.69 41.65
CA GLU A 60 74.33 4.02 42.35
C GLU A 60 75.70 4.55 41.89
N GLN A 61 75.88 4.82 40.59
CA GLN A 61 77.11 5.39 40.06
C GLN A 61 77.31 6.86 40.49
N LEU A 62 76.24 7.65 40.58
CA LEU A 62 76.30 9.02 41.10
C LEU A 62 76.64 9.04 42.60
N ASP A 63 76.14 8.08 43.38
CA ASP A 63 76.50 7.94 44.79
C ASP A 63 77.97 7.56 44.95
N ARG A 64 78.48 6.62 44.15
CA ARG A 64 79.92 6.28 44.09
C ARG A 64 80.77 7.47 43.67
N LEU A 65 80.33 8.28 42.69
CA LEU A 65 81.00 9.50 42.27
C LEU A 65 81.08 10.51 43.43
N SER A 66 80.00 10.68 44.18
CA SER A 66 79.93 11.59 45.32
C SER A 66 80.89 11.21 46.46
N ALA A 67 81.04 9.91 46.74
CA ALA A 67 82.00 9.41 47.72
C ALA A 67 83.46 9.62 47.25
N ALA A 68 83.75 9.32 45.97
CA ALA A 68 85.08 9.47 45.40
C ALA A 68 85.55 10.93 45.30
N LEU A 69 84.64 11.92 45.22
CA LEU A 69 84.99 13.34 45.24
C LEU A 69 85.70 13.80 46.52
N VAL A 70 85.48 13.10 47.63
CA VAL A 70 86.08 13.39 48.95
C VAL A 70 87.38 12.61 49.13
N GLU A 71 87.41 11.34 48.74
CA GLU A 71 88.52 10.42 49.03
C GLU A 71 89.59 10.37 47.91
N ALA A 72 89.18 10.43 46.64
CA ALA A 72 90.04 10.21 45.47
C ALA A 72 89.60 11.02 44.22
N PRO A 73 90.02 12.29 44.08
CA PRO A 73 89.55 13.18 42.99
C PRO A 73 89.85 12.67 41.57
N GLU A 74 90.96 11.96 41.36
CA GLU A 74 91.33 11.40 40.05
C GLU A 74 90.44 10.23 39.66
N GLU A 75 89.99 9.42 40.63
CA GLU A 75 89.04 8.33 40.40
C GLU A 75 87.63 8.87 40.14
N ALA A 76 87.22 9.90 40.88
CA ALA A 76 85.97 10.62 40.64
C ALA A 76 85.90 11.17 39.20
N GLN A 77 87.01 11.72 38.69
CA GLN A 77 87.08 12.20 37.32
C GLN A 77 86.83 11.09 36.29
N ARG A 78 87.40 9.90 36.50
CA ARG A 78 87.20 8.73 35.62
C ARG A 78 85.74 8.26 35.64
N ILE A 79 85.14 8.17 36.82
CA ILE A 79 83.73 7.78 36.99
C ILE A 79 82.82 8.81 36.30
N SER A 80 83.11 10.11 36.43
CA SER A 80 82.36 11.18 35.78
C SER A 80 82.36 11.08 34.24
N PHE A 81 83.49 10.71 33.62
CA PHE A 81 83.53 10.48 32.17
C PHE A 81 82.68 9.27 31.74
N GLN A 82 82.60 8.23 32.57
CA GLN A 82 81.75 7.07 32.29
C GLN A 82 80.27 7.44 32.39
N ILE A 83 79.86 8.10 33.48
CA ILE A 83 78.49 8.59 33.69
C ILE A 83 78.06 9.52 32.55
N GLY A 84 78.94 10.39 32.06
CA GLY A 84 78.63 11.30 30.95
C GLY A 84 78.26 10.60 29.64
N ARG A 85 78.84 9.44 29.35
CA ARG A 85 78.46 8.61 28.19
C ARG A 85 77.13 7.89 28.44
N GLU A 86 76.97 7.33 29.63
CA GLU A 86 75.81 6.54 30.01
C GLU A 86 74.56 7.41 30.16
N ILE A 87 74.66 8.64 30.66
CA ILE A 87 73.52 9.56 30.85
C ILE A 87 72.94 10.07 29.52
N GLY A 88 73.81 10.29 28.52
CA GLY A 88 73.39 10.65 27.17
C GLY A 88 72.66 9.49 26.49
N ALA A 89 73.21 8.28 26.60
CA ALA A 89 72.57 7.06 26.10
C ALA A 89 71.25 6.76 26.82
N LEU A 90 71.21 6.92 28.14
CA LEU A 90 70.01 6.75 28.97
C LEU A 90 68.90 7.72 28.54
N SER A 91 69.24 9.00 28.34
CA SER A 91 68.28 10.00 27.88
C SER A 91 67.66 9.59 26.54
N GLN A 92 68.48 9.14 25.58
CA GLN A 92 67.99 8.67 24.27
C GLN A 92 67.12 7.42 24.40
N LEU A 93 67.54 6.45 25.22
CA LEU A 93 66.79 5.23 25.48
C LEU A 93 65.41 5.53 26.07
N ALA A 94 65.34 6.40 27.08
CA ALA A 94 64.08 6.76 27.74
C ALA A 94 63.10 7.46 26.79
N HIS A 95 63.58 8.40 25.98
CA HIS A 95 62.76 9.07 24.97
C HIS A 95 62.29 8.10 23.87
N ASN A 96 63.15 7.19 23.42
CA ASN A 96 62.79 6.20 22.42
C ASN A 96 61.76 5.19 22.96
N ALA A 97 61.96 4.69 24.18
CA ALA A 97 61.04 3.77 24.85
C ALA A 97 59.65 4.42 25.04
N HIS A 98 59.61 5.67 25.50
CA HIS A 98 58.36 6.43 25.62
C HIS A 98 57.66 6.62 24.26
N ARG A 99 58.40 7.06 23.23
CA ARG A 99 57.84 7.23 21.87
C ARG A 99 57.29 5.94 21.28
N GLU A 100 58.00 4.82 21.46
CA GLU A 100 57.53 3.51 21.01
C GLU A 100 56.27 3.08 21.73
N PHE A 101 56.22 3.24 23.06
CA PHE A 101 55.05 2.89 23.85
C PHE A 101 53.84 3.74 23.45
N GLU A 102 54.00 5.05 23.33
CA GLU A 102 52.94 5.95 22.86
C GLU A 102 52.50 5.64 21.43
N ALA A 103 53.43 5.26 20.54
CA ALA A 103 53.08 4.82 19.20
C ALA A 103 52.24 3.54 19.22
N ARG A 104 52.60 2.55 20.05
CA ARG A 104 51.83 1.31 20.22
C ARG A 104 50.45 1.56 20.86
N GLU A 105 50.35 2.43 21.85
CA GLU A 105 49.07 2.85 22.44
C GLU A 105 48.18 3.54 21.40
N ARG A 106 48.72 4.50 20.65
CA ARG A 106 47.98 5.16 19.56
C ARG A 106 47.54 4.17 18.49
N GLN A 107 48.38 3.21 18.12
CA GLN A 107 48.01 2.15 17.18
C GLN A 107 46.88 1.26 17.74
N ARG A 108 46.96 0.85 19.00
CA ARG A 108 45.90 0.08 19.68
C ARG A 108 44.58 0.86 19.73
N GLN A 109 44.62 2.13 20.12
CA GLN A 109 43.44 2.99 20.14
C GLN A 109 42.84 3.18 18.75
N ARG A 110 43.67 3.41 17.73
CA ARG A 110 43.22 3.51 16.33
C ARG A 110 42.58 2.22 15.84
N HIS A 111 43.20 1.08 16.12
CA HIS A 111 42.66 -0.24 15.75
C HIS A 111 41.30 -0.49 16.43
N LEU A 112 41.19 -0.21 17.74
CA LEU A 112 39.92 -0.33 18.46
C LEU A 112 38.85 0.62 17.91
N ALA A 113 39.20 1.86 17.61
CA ALA A 113 38.28 2.83 17.00
C ALA A 113 37.84 2.40 15.60
N GLU A 114 38.74 1.83 14.79
CA GLU A 114 38.43 1.31 13.47
C GLU A 114 37.50 0.09 13.55
N MET A 115 37.77 -0.85 14.46
CA MET A 115 36.90 -2.01 14.69
C MET A 115 35.49 -1.59 15.14
N ARG A 116 35.37 -0.60 16.02
CA ARG A 116 34.08 -0.03 16.45
C ARG A 116 33.35 0.68 15.30
N ARG A 117 34.07 1.44 14.47
CA ARG A 117 33.49 2.06 13.28
C ARG A 117 32.95 1.01 12.30
N ARG A 118 33.73 -0.03 12.03
CA ARG A 118 33.30 -1.15 11.17
C ARG A 118 32.05 -1.84 11.72
N ALA A 119 32.02 -2.14 13.02
CA ALA A 119 30.85 -2.74 13.66
C ALA A 119 29.60 -1.85 13.58
N THR A 120 29.76 -0.53 13.76
CA THR A 120 28.66 0.43 13.65
C THR A 120 28.13 0.50 12.22
N SER A 121 29.01 0.63 11.22
CA SER A 121 28.60 0.63 9.80
C SER A 121 28.00 -0.70 9.34
N GLU A 122 28.42 -1.82 9.94
CA GLU A 122 27.84 -3.14 9.65
C GLU A 122 26.42 -3.25 10.21
N LEU A 123 26.17 -2.70 11.40
CA LEU A 123 24.82 -2.63 11.97
C LEU A 123 23.91 -1.71 11.15
N GLU A 124 24.40 -0.55 10.72
CA GLU A 124 23.64 0.38 9.86
C GLU A 124 23.21 -0.29 8.55
N ARG A 125 24.15 -0.93 7.84
CA ARG A 125 23.81 -1.67 6.60
C ARG A 125 22.85 -2.82 6.84
N PHE A 126 22.96 -3.48 7.99
CA PHE A 126 22.06 -4.56 8.36
C PHE A 126 20.64 -4.06 8.59
N LEU A 127 20.48 -2.94 9.32
CA LEU A 127 19.20 -2.26 9.51
C LEU A 127 18.59 -1.82 8.18
N GLU A 128 19.37 -1.17 7.31
CA GLU A 128 18.93 -0.75 5.97
C GLU A 128 18.46 -1.97 5.14
N GLY A 129 19.23 -3.06 5.14
CA GLY A 129 18.86 -4.28 4.42
C GLY A 129 17.55 -4.89 4.90
N LEU A 130 17.30 -4.91 6.22
CA LEU A 130 16.04 -5.40 6.78
C LEU A 130 14.85 -4.50 6.45
N MET A 131 15.07 -3.19 6.29
CA MET A 131 14.03 -2.25 5.86
C MET A 131 13.65 -2.47 4.38
N ASP A 132 14.65 -2.70 3.53
CA ASP A 132 14.45 -2.95 2.09
C ASP A 132 13.69 -4.27 1.80
N GLU A 133 13.69 -5.23 2.75
CA GLU A 133 12.91 -6.47 2.62
C GLU A 133 11.38 -6.24 2.63
N ILE A 134 10.91 -5.11 3.16
CA ILE A 134 9.47 -4.77 3.17
C ILE A 134 9.13 -4.19 1.79
N THR A 135 8.64 -5.02 0.88
CA THR A 135 8.35 -4.61 -0.51
C THR A 135 7.00 -3.89 -0.67
N ASP A 136 6.03 -4.15 0.21
CA ASP A 136 4.67 -3.62 0.08
C ASP A 136 4.59 -2.18 0.62
N PRO A 137 4.24 -1.17 -0.21
CA PRO A 137 4.17 0.23 0.23
C PRO A 137 3.17 0.49 1.37
N ILE A 138 2.10 -0.31 1.46
CA ILE A 138 1.11 -0.15 2.53
C ILE A 138 1.67 -0.70 3.84
N GLU A 139 2.36 -1.84 3.79
CA GLU A 139 3.05 -2.39 4.97
C GLU A 139 4.17 -1.45 5.44
N GLN A 140 4.91 -0.84 4.50
CA GLN A 140 5.92 0.16 4.82
C GLN A 140 5.34 1.35 5.58
N ASP A 141 4.19 1.88 5.14
CA ASP A 141 3.52 3.02 5.79
C ASP A 141 3.13 2.69 7.24
N PHE A 142 2.54 1.51 7.47
CA PHE A 142 2.19 1.06 8.83
C PHE A 142 3.40 0.74 9.71
N ALA A 143 4.50 0.27 9.12
CA ALA A 143 5.72 -0.03 9.85
C ALA A 143 6.61 1.20 10.11
N PHE A 144 6.40 2.31 9.38
CA PHE A 144 7.32 3.44 9.31
C PHE A 144 7.68 4.03 10.68
N GLU A 145 6.67 4.36 11.50
CA GLU A 145 6.92 4.96 12.82
C GLU A 145 7.71 4.04 13.76
N GLN A 146 7.40 2.73 13.72
CA GLN A 146 8.08 1.76 14.57
C GLN A 146 9.52 1.50 14.10
N ILE A 147 9.76 1.50 12.79
CA ILE A 147 11.09 1.35 12.19
C ILE A 147 11.95 2.58 12.49
N GLU A 148 11.41 3.80 12.35
CA GLU A 148 12.14 5.03 12.67
C GLU A 148 12.46 5.12 14.18
N ALA A 149 11.55 4.69 15.06
CA ALA A 149 11.83 4.58 16.49
C ALA A 149 12.96 3.57 16.79
N LEU A 150 12.98 2.43 16.08
CA LEU A 150 14.06 1.46 16.18
C LEU A 150 15.39 2.04 15.70
N ARG A 151 15.39 2.73 14.57
CA ARG A 151 16.58 3.38 14.00
C ARG A 151 17.15 4.43 14.95
N SER A 152 16.30 5.30 15.51
CA SER A 152 16.72 6.33 16.47
C SER A 152 17.37 5.75 17.74
N THR A 153 17.01 4.53 18.13
CA THR A 153 17.61 3.83 19.28
C THR A 153 19.08 3.48 19.06
N TYR A 154 19.48 3.25 17.80
CA TYR A 154 20.86 2.89 17.43
C TYR A 154 21.63 4.04 16.75
N GLU A 155 20.96 5.15 16.43
CA GLU A 155 21.59 6.32 15.84
C GLU A 155 22.63 6.94 16.80
N GLY A 156 23.87 7.07 16.31
CA GLY A 156 24.97 7.63 17.10
C GLY A 156 25.56 6.70 18.17
N ARG A 157 25.08 5.46 18.29
CA ARG A 157 25.62 4.47 19.24
C ARG A 157 26.90 3.83 18.67
N VAL A 158 28.01 3.95 19.41
CA VAL A 158 29.25 3.24 19.07
C VAL A 158 29.14 1.78 19.56
N VAL A 159 29.08 0.85 18.61
CA VAL A 159 28.91 -0.58 18.93
C VAL A 159 30.25 -1.26 19.13
N ASP A 160 30.38 -2.02 20.22
CA ASP A 160 31.55 -2.87 20.44
C ASP A 160 31.40 -4.17 19.62
N PRO A 161 32.45 -4.67 18.92
CA PRO A 161 32.33 -5.84 18.04
C PRO A 161 31.80 -7.11 18.72
N LYS A 162 31.98 -7.24 20.04
CA LYS A 162 31.47 -8.38 20.82
C LYS A 162 29.96 -8.35 21.03
N GLU A 163 29.37 -7.16 21.03
CA GLU A 163 27.92 -6.95 21.23
C GLU A 163 27.14 -7.00 19.92
N LEU A 164 27.83 -6.86 18.78
CA LEU A 164 27.23 -6.77 17.46
C LEU A 164 26.27 -7.94 17.16
N THR A 165 26.67 -9.18 17.45
CA THR A 165 25.84 -10.36 17.17
C THR A 165 24.53 -10.33 17.96
N ARG A 166 24.61 -10.01 19.26
CA ARG A 166 23.43 -9.92 20.13
C ARG A 166 22.50 -8.80 19.69
N ILE A 167 23.06 -7.64 19.31
CA ILE A 167 22.26 -6.50 18.83
C ILE A 167 21.56 -6.86 17.53
N LYS A 168 22.23 -7.56 16.60
CA LYS A 168 21.60 -8.04 15.36
C LYS A 168 20.41 -8.95 15.65
N GLU A 169 20.56 -9.92 16.56
CA GLU A 169 19.48 -10.82 16.96
C GLU A 169 18.28 -10.04 17.55
N GLU A 170 18.54 -9.09 18.45
CA GLU A 170 17.50 -8.23 19.05
C GLU A 170 16.77 -7.38 17.99
N VAL A 171 17.52 -6.81 17.06
CA VAL A 171 16.99 -6.04 15.93
C VAL A 171 16.13 -6.91 15.02
N GLU A 172 16.58 -8.13 14.69
CA GLU A 172 15.81 -9.07 13.87
C GLU A 172 14.48 -9.43 14.52
N GLU A 173 14.49 -9.78 15.81
CA GLU A 173 13.27 -10.11 16.54
C GLU A 173 12.30 -8.93 16.55
N ARG A 174 12.82 -7.71 16.78
CA ARG A 174 12.00 -6.51 16.80
C ARG A 174 11.39 -6.21 15.44
N ILE A 175 12.16 -6.29 14.36
CA ILE A 175 11.65 -6.08 13.00
C ILE A 175 10.64 -7.15 12.60
N ARG A 176 10.82 -8.41 13.01
CA ARG A 176 9.82 -9.46 12.79
C ARG A 176 8.48 -9.13 13.45
N THR A 177 8.49 -8.63 14.69
CA THR A 177 7.26 -8.21 15.38
C THR A 177 6.61 -7.02 14.68
N ILE A 178 7.39 -5.98 14.36
CA ILE A 178 6.90 -4.80 13.63
C ILE A 178 6.24 -5.22 12.32
N ARG A 179 6.88 -6.12 11.57
CA ARG A 179 6.36 -6.63 10.30
C ARG A 179 5.06 -7.41 10.47
N ALA A 180 4.97 -8.27 11.48
CA ALA A 180 3.74 -9.03 11.74
C ALA A 180 2.55 -8.10 12.02
N GLU A 181 2.75 -7.08 12.87
CA GLU A 181 1.74 -6.08 13.18
C GLU A 181 1.38 -5.23 11.94
N ALA A 182 2.38 -4.79 11.18
CA ALA A 182 2.18 -3.99 9.97
C ALA A 182 1.45 -4.78 8.86
N THR A 183 1.78 -6.06 8.65
CA THR A 183 1.10 -6.93 7.69
C THR A 183 -0.36 -7.17 8.11
N GLU A 184 -0.64 -7.37 9.40
CA GLU A 184 -2.02 -7.51 9.89
C GLU A 184 -2.83 -6.23 9.66
N ALA A 185 -2.26 -5.06 10.04
CA ALA A 185 -2.88 -3.76 9.83
C ALA A 185 -3.09 -3.45 8.34
N ALA A 186 -2.09 -3.73 7.49
CA ALA A 186 -2.17 -3.53 6.05
C ALA A 186 -3.25 -4.39 5.41
N ASN A 187 -3.36 -5.67 5.80
CA ASN A 187 -4.39 -6.57 5.29
C ASN A 187 -5.78 -6.14 5.74
N ALA A 188 -5.95 -5.76 7.01
CA ALA A 188 -7.22 -5.23 7.52
C ALA A 188 -7.61 -3.92 6.78
N TRP A 189 -6.65 -3.04 6.53
CA TRP A 189 -6.88 -1.81 5.77
C TRP A 189 -7.27 -2.10 4.32
N LYS A 190 -6.57 -3.01 3.64
CA LYS A 190 -6.87 -3.43 2.26
C LYS A 190 -8.26 -4.03 2.17
N GLU A 191 -8.65 -4.88 3.10
CA GLU A 191 -9.96 -5.51 3.13
C GLU A 191 -11.06 -4.47 3.36
N ARG A 192 -10.88 -3.58 4.35
CA ARG A 192 -11.81 -2.47 4.57
C ARG A 192 -11.93 -1.59 3.31
N LYS A 193 -10.82 -1.26 2.66
CA LYS A 193 -10.85 -0.45 1.43
C LYS A 193 -11.52 -1.17 0.27
N ARG A 194 -11.30 -2.47 0.09
CA ARG A 194 -12.04 -3.28 -0.87
C ARG A 194 -13.54 -3.23 -0.60
N GLN A 195 -13.97 -3.42 0.64
CA GLN A 195 -15.38 -3.35 1.02
C GLN A 195 -15.98 -1.96 0.78
N GLU A 196 -15.27 -0.89 1.14
CA GLU A 196 -15.69 0.49 0.85
C GLU A 196 -15.85 0.72 -0.66
N THR A 197 -14.84 0.38 -1.46
CA THR A 197 -14.89 0.54 -2.92
C THR A 197 -15.99 -0.31 -3.57
N ALA A 198 -16.24 -1.52 -3.08
CA ALA A 198 -17.32 -2.38 -3.55
C ALA A 198 -18.70 -1.77 -3.26
N ARG A 199 -18.90 -1.21 -2.06
CA ARG A 199 -20.14 -0.50 -1.69
C ARG A 199 -20.36 0.75 -2.53
N GLU A 200 -19.30 1.51 -2.80
CA GLU A 200 -19.35 2.68 -3.68
C GLU A 200 -19.69 2.29 -5.13
N ALA A 201 -19.11 1.20 -5.63
CA ALA A 201 -19.45 0.66 -6.95
C ALA A 201 -20.91 0.22 -7.04
N GLN A 202 -21.42 -0.50 -6.03
CA GLN A 202 -22.83 -0.89 -5.94
C GLN A 202 -23.76 0.34 -5.92
N ARG A 203 -23.45 1.36 -5.12
CA ARG A 203 -24.22 2.63 -5.10
C ARG A 203 -24.22 3.33 -6.45
N THR A 204 -23.06 3.45 -7.08
CA THR A 204 -22.92 4.07 -8.40
C THR A 204 -23.78 3.34 -9.43
N ARG A 205 -23.81 2.01 -9.37
CA ARG A 205 -24.64 1.21 -10.28
C ARG A 205 -26.13 1.40 -10.01
N ILE A 206 -26.57 1.40 -8.75
CA ILE A 206 -27.97 1.74 -8.37
C ILE A 206 -28.34 3.13 -8.90
N GLU A 207 -27.45 4.10 -8.78
CA GLU A 207 -27.68 5.47 -9.30
C GLU A 207 -27.84 5.48 -10.83
N ILE A 208 -27.06 4.68 -11.56
CA ILE A 208 -27.22 4.53 -13.02
C ILE A 208 -28.59 3.96 -13.35
N HIS A 209 -29.01 2.87 -12.70
CA HIS A 209 -30.34 2.28 -12.93
C HIS A 209 -31.48 3.22 -12.55
N ARG A 210 -31.31 3.99 -11.46
CA ARG A 210 -32.26 5.05 -11.07
C ARG A 210 -32.43 6.08 -12.18
N LYS A 211 -31.33 6.58 -12.75
CA LYS A 211 -31.37 7.55 -13.86
C LYS A 211 -32.07 7.00 -15.11
N VAL A 212 -31.86 5.72 -15.43
CA VAL A 212 -32.56 5.06 -16.55
C VAL A 212 -34.06 4.98 -16.26
N ALA A 213 -34.45 4.45 -15.09
CA ALA A 213 -35.86 4.36 -14.70
C ALA A 213 -36.56 5.73 -14.70
N GLU A 214 -35.89 6.79 -14.23
CA GLU A 214 -36.41 8.16 -14.25
C GLU A 214 -36.64 8.70 -15.67
N ALA A 215 -35.79 8.33 -16.64
CA ALA A 215 -35.97 8.71 -18.03
C ALA A 215 -37.27 8.12 -18.62
N ASP A 216 -37.61 6.89 -18.23
CA ASP A 216 -38.79 6.16 -18.69
C ASP A 216 -40.09 6.53 -17.95
N ARG A 217 -40.00 7.36 -16.89
CA ARG A 217 -41.14 7.80 -16.06
C ARG A 217 -42.28 8.41 -16.86
N ARG A 218 -42.00 9.05 -18.00
CA ARG A 218 -43.02 9.63 -18.89
C ARG A 218 -43.83 8.57 -19.63
N SER A 219 -43.22 7.43 -19.92
CA SER A 219 -43.88 6.33 -20.61
C SER A 219 -44.66 5.47 -19.61
N HIS A 220 -44.13 5.22 -18.41
CA HIS A 220 -44.67 4.28 -17.42
C HIS A 220 -44.61 4.77 -15.97
N PRO A 221 -45.50 5.68 -15.54
CA PRO A 221 -45.40 6.27 -14.21
C PRO A 221 -45.55 5.23 -13.08
N GLU A 222 -46.46 4.26 -13.20
CA GLU A 222 -46.74 3.27 -12.15
C GLU A 222 -45.60 2.24 -11.97
N THR A 223 -45.14 1.64 -13.07
CA THR A 223 -44.03 0.66 -13.05
C THR A 223 -42.72 1.34 -12.65
N THR A 224 -42.43 2.54 -13.15
CA THR A 224 -41.26 3.31 -12.74
C THR A 224 -41.29 3.58 -11.23
N GLU A 225 -42.44 3.92 -10.64
CA GLU A 225 -42.53 4.19 -9.20
C GLU A 225 -42.32 2.93 -8.35
N THR A 226 -42.80 1.77 -8.78
CA THR A 226 -42.54 0.51 -8.07
C THR A 226 -41.05 0.15 -8.09
N ILE A 227 -40.38 0.37 -9.22
CA ILE A 227 -38.95 0.09 -9.37
C ILE A 227 -38.09 1.08 -8.58
N LEU A 228 -38.42 2.38 -8.61
CA LEU A 228 -37.72 3.38 -7.81
C LEU A 228 -37.76 3.05 -6.30
N ARG A 229 -38.91 2.58 -5.80
CA ARG A 229 -39.02 2.10 -4.40
C ARG A 229 -38.11 0.90 -4.13
N ARG A 230 -38.05 -0.07 -5.05
CA ARG A 230 -37.13 -1.22 -4.93
C ARG A 230 -35.66 -0.78 -4.94
N LEU A 231 -35.29 0.18 -5.79
CA LEU A 231 -33.94 0.75 -5.83
C LEU A 231 -33.59 1.49 -4.53
N ASP A 232 -34.53 2.20 -3.92
CA ASP A 232 -34.35 2.85 -2.62
C ASP A 232 -34.14 1.83 -1.50
N ASP A 233 -34.91 0.73 -1.51
CA ASP A 233 -34.74 -0.38 -0.56
C ASP A 233 -33.40 -1.09 -0.74
N LEU A 234 -32.96 -1.29 -1.98
CA LEU A 234 -31.62 -1.81 -2.31
C LEU A 234 -30.52 -0.89 -1.79
N GLU A 235 -30.63 0.42 -2.02
CA GLU A 235 -29.64 1.40 -1.55
C GLU A 235 -29.48 1.38 -0.02
N ARG A 236 -30.58 1.16 0.72
CA ARG A 236 -30.57 1.01 2.18
C ARG A 236 -29.89 -0.27 2.66
N ARG A 237 -29.85 -1.33 1.83
CA ARG A 237 -29.24 -2.63 2.13
C ARG A 237 -27.74 -2.72 1.78
N VAL A 238 -27.24 -1.82 0.94
CA VAL A 238 -25.79 -1.74 0.59
C VAL A 238 -24.85 -1.66 1.81
N PRO A 239 -25.15 -0.88 2.88
CA PRO A 239 -24.28 -0.83 4.06
C PRO A 239 -24.20 -2.16 4.83
N GLU A 240 -25.25 -2.96 4.77
CA GLU A 240 -25.41 -4.21 5.55
C GLU A 240 -24.77 -5.41 4.85
N THR A 241 -24.46 -5.29 3.56
CA THR A 241 -23.87 -6.38 2.78
C THR A 241 -22.38 -6.49 3.14
N GLN A 242 -22.02 -7.58 3.81
CA GLN A 242 -20.64 -7.92 4.16
C GLN A 242 -20.02 -8.73 3.02
N SER A 243 -19.16 -8.06 2.23
CA SER A 243 -18.24 -8.59 1.22
C SER A 243 -18.82 -9.50 0.11
N PRO A 244 -18.44 -9.29 -1.17
CA PRO A 244 -18.85 -10.13 -2.29
C PRO A 244 -18.13 -11.50 -2.37
N GLU A 245 -17.50 -11.98 -1.29
CA GLU A 245 -16.79 -13.28 -1.30
C GLU A 245 -17.73 -14.49 -1.26
N THR A 246 -19.00 -14.31 -0.91
CA THR A 246 -20.04 -15.33 -1.08
C THR A 246 -20.56 -15.35 -2.51
N SER A 247 -19.69 -15.71 -3.46
CA SER A 247 -20.02 -16.67 -4.52
C SER A 247 -18.85 -16.80 -5.49
N LYS A 248 -17.99 -17.80 -5.26
CA LYS A 248 -17.22 -18.42 -6.33
C LYS A 248 -18.20 -18.97 -7.37
N GLY A 249 -18.59 -18.14 -8.34
CA GLY A 249 -19.41 -18.53 -9.50
C GLY A 249 -20.87 -18.09 -9.50
N GLY A 250 -21.28 -17.11 -8.69
CA GLY A 250 -22.67 -16.65 -8.61
C GLY A 250 -22.75 -15.12 -8.60
N CYS A 251 -23.64 -14.58 -9.43
CA CYS A 251 -23.99 -13.16 -9.47
C CYS A 251 -24.40 -12.69 -8.07
N ASP A 252 -23.89 -11.54 -7.59
CA ASP A 252 -24.25 -10.95 -6.31
C ASP A 252 -25.78 -10.80 -6.22
N PRO A 253 -26.44 -11.13 -5.09
CA PRO A 253 -27.89 -11.02 -4.96
C PRO A 253 -28.41 -9.62 -5.32
N ILE A 254 -27.64 -8.56 -5.08
CA ILE A 254 -27.98 -7.20 -5.51
C ILE A 254 -27.92 -7.08 -7.04
N ASP A 255 -26.96 -7.75 -7.68
CA ASP A 255 -26.82 -7.76 -9.14
C ASP A 255 -28.01 -8.46 -9.80
N GLN A 256 -28.45 -9.60 -9.25
CA GLN A 256 -29.64 -10.31 -9.75
C GLN A 256 -30.91 -9.47 -9.57
N GLU A 257 -31.05 -8.80 -8.43
CA GLU A 257 -32.21 -7.95 -8.16
C GLU A 257 -32.22 -6.72 -9.09
N LEU A 258 -31.06 -6.12 -9.37
CA LEU A 258 -30.93 -5.05 -10.36
C LEU A 258 -31.23 -5.52 -11.79
N GLU A 259 -30.71 -6.68 -12.19
CA GLU A 259 -30.95 -7.25 -13.51
C GLU A 259 -32.44 -7.55 -13.72
N SER A 260 -33.10 -8.13 -12.71
CA SER A 260 -34.55 -8.36 -12.75
C SER A 260 -35.34 -7.06 -12.86
N ALA A 261 -34.96 -6.02 -12.11
CA ALA A 261 -35.59 -4.71 -12.19
C ALA A 261 -35.43 -4.06 -13.57
N THR A 262 -34.27 -4.24 -14.24
CA THR A 262 -34.07 -3.74 -15.61
C THR A 262 -34.91 -4.48 -16.64
N VAL A 263 -35.00 -5.81 -16.53
CA VAL A 263 -35.84 -6.60 -17.44
C VAL A 263 -37.30 -6.20 -17.30
N GLU A 264 -37.78 -5.99 -16.07
CA GLU A 264 -39.15 -5.50 -15.82
C GLU A 264 -39.39 -4.10 -16.43
N ILE A 265 -38.38 -3.20 -16.44
CA ILE A 265 -38.49 -1.90 -17.14
C ILE A 265 -38.64 -2.12 -18.64
N ASP A 266 -37.71 -2.88 -19.22
CA ASP A 266 -37.63 -3.06 -20.67
C ASP A 266 -38.89 -3.78 -21.19
N GLU A 267 -39.39 -4.79 -20.47
CA GLU A 267 -40.66 -5.46 -20.78
C GLU A 267 -41.84 -4.48 -20.74
N ALA A 268 -41.98 -3.69 -19.66
CA ALA A 268 -43.06 -2.71 -19.58
C ALA A 268 -42.98 -1.66 -20.70
N VAL A 269 -41.78 -1.15 -20.99
CA VAL A 269 -41.54 -0.15 -22.06
C VAL A 269 -41.85 -0.73 -23.43
N THR A 270 -41.46 -1.97 -23.69
CA THR A 270 -41.72 -2.64 -24.97
C THR A 270 -43.20 -2.91 -25.17
N GLU A 271 -43.92 -3.42 -24.17
CA GLU A 271 -45.36 -3.66 -24.21
C GLU A 271 -46.15 -2.39 -24.57
N GLU A 272 -45.92 -1.27 -23.89
CA GLU A 272 -46.62 -0.02 -24.20
C GLU A 272 -46.22 0.59 -25.54
N THR A 273 -44.97 0.40 -25.96
CA THR A 273 -44.54 0.84 -27.29
C THR A 273 -45.30 0.05 -28.36
N CYS A 274 -45.40 -1.28 -28.21
CA CYS A 274 -46.23 -2.14 -29.05
C CYS A 274 -47.69 -1.69 -29.04
N ARG A 275 -48.28 -1.44 -27.86
CA ARG A 275 -49.66 -0.94 -27.74
C ARG A 275 -49.86 0.38 -28.48
N ARG A 276 -48.94 1.33 -28.36
CA ARG A 276 -49.02 2.64 -29.05
C ARG A 276 -48.94 2.47 -30.56
N GLU A 277 -48.08 1.59 -31.06
CA GLU A 277 -47.97 1.31 -32.49
C GLU A 277 -49.25 0.65 -33.03
N VAL A 278 -49.79 -0.35 -32.33
CA VAL A 278 -51.05 -1.01 -32.71
C VAL A 278 -52.22 -0.01 -32.70
N VAL A 279 -52.35 0.81 -31.65
CA VAL A 279 -53.38 1.85 -31.58
C VAL A 279 -53.24 2.83 -32.73
N ARG A 280 -52.02 3.26 -33.07
CA ARG A 280 -51.76 4.15 -34.22
C ARG A 280 -52.17 3.51 -35.54
N ALA A 281 -51.79 2.25 -35.76
CA ALA A 281 -52.15 1.49 -36.95
C ALA A 281 -53.69 1.37 -37.11
N ILE A 282 -54.41 1.08 -36.02
CA ILE A 282 -55.88 1.00 -36.01
C ILE A 282 -56.51 2.35 -36.36
N LEU A 283 -56.03 3.45 -35.75
CA LEU A 283 -56.53 4.80 -36.02
C LEU A 283 -56.34 5.19 -37.50
N GLU A 284 -55.15 4.92 -38.05
CA GLU A 284 -54.84 5.22 -39.45
C GLU A 284 -55.66 4.35 -40.42
N SER A 285 -55.83 3.05 -40.12
CA SER A 285 -56.64 2.14 -40.93
C SER A 285 -58.13 2.54 -40.94
N LEU A 286 -58.69 2.87 -39.77
CA LEU A 286 -60.10 3.31 -39.65
C LEU A 286 -60.37 4.62 -40.36
N ARG A 287 -59.46 5.60 -40.27
CA ARG A 287 -59.58 6.87 -41.00
C ARG A 287 -59.53 6.65 -42.51
N LYS A 288 -58.63 5.81 -43.00
CA LYS A 288 -58.54 5.45 -44.43
C LYS A 288 -59.78 4.70 -44.93
N ALA A 289 -60.44 3.92 -44.07
CA ALA A 289 -61.71 3.25 -44.38
C ALA A 289 -62.95 4.17 -44.25
N GLY A 290 -62.75 5.47 -43.99
CA GLY A 290 -63.81 6.48 -43.96
C GLY A 290 -64.59 6.55 -42.65
N PHE A 291 -64.06 6.01 -41.55
CA PHE A 291 -64.66 6.20 -40.23
C PHE A 291 -64.21 7.51 -39.58
N VAL A 292 -65.14 8.14 -38.84
CA VAL A 292 -64.82 9.19 -37.88
C VAL A 292 -64.48 8.52 -36.55
N VAL A 293 -63.26 8.71 -36.07
CA VAL A 293 -62.73 8.03 -34.89
C VAL A 293 -62.73 8.96 -33.68
N ASP A 294 -63.32 8.52 -32.57
CA ASP A 294 -63.28 9.22 -31.30
C ASP A 294 -61.85 9.12 -30.70
N PRO A 295 -61.40 10.09 -29.87
CA PRO A 295 -60.11 10.00 -29.19
C PRO A 295 -59.99 8.68 -28.38
N PRO A 296 -58.86 7.94 -28.48
CA PRO A 296 -58.66 6.71 -27.71
C PRO A 296 -58.82 6.97 -26.20
N LYS A 297 -59.48 6.05 -25.50
CA LYS A 297 -59.68 6.14 -24.05
C LYS A 297 -59.05 4.93 -23.36
N ARG A 298 -58.08 5.17 -22.48
CA ARG A 298 -57.51 4.14 -21.60
C ARG A 298 -58.50 3.83 -20.48
N ARG A 299 -58.75 2.54 -20.21
CA ARG A 299 -59.53 2.07 -19.07
C ARG A 299 -58.59 1.30 -18.14
N VAL A 300 -58.55 1.71 -16.88
CA VAL A 300 -57.71 1.10 -15.82
C VAL A 300 -58.62 0.58 -14.69
N GLN A 301 -59.70 -0.14 -15.04
CA GLN A 301 -60.65 -0.65 -14.04
C GLN A 301 -60.35 -2.10 -13.66
N GLU A 302 -60.58 -3.05 -14.57
CA GLU A 302 -60.30 -4.48 -14.35
C GLU A 302 -59.03 -4.96 -15.07
N LYS A 303 -58.76 -4.40 -16.26
CA LYS A 303 -57.54 -4.60 -17.04
C LYS A 303 -57.16 -3.30 -17.72
N ASP A 304 -55.87 -3.07 -17.91
CA ASP A 304 -55.35 -1.88 -18.59
C ASP A 304 -55.48 -2.02 -20.11
N GLU A 305 -56.62 -1.60 -20.64
CA GLU A 305 -56.94 -1.68 -22.07
C GLU A 305 -57.23 -0.29 -22.69
N VAL A 306 -56.87 -0.12 -23.95
CA VAL A 306 -57.19 1.07 -24.75
C VAL A 306 -58.41 0.79 -25.61
N LEU A 307 -59.48 1.58 -25.39
CA LEU A 307 -60.71 1.50 -26.16
C LEU A 307 -60.72 2.55 -27.27
N ILE A 308 -60.83 2.08 -28.52
CA ILE A 308 -61.00 2.91 -29.71
C ILE A 308 -62.44 2.72 -30.21
N ARG A 309 -63.15 3.82 -30.47
CA ARG A 309 -64.51 3.81 -31.04
C ARG A 309 -64.54 4.64 -32.30
N ALA A 310 -65.17 4.11 -33.34
CA ALA A 310 -65.26 4.75 -34.64
C ALA A 310 -66.67 4.59 -35.23
N ARG A 311 -67.13 5.60 -35.96
CA ARG A 311 -68.48 5.67 -36.52
C ARG A 311 -68.45 6.22 -37.95
N LYS A 312 -69.25 5.65 -38.85
CA LYS A 312 -69.49 6.22 -40.18
C LYS A 312 -70.74 7.12 -40.16
N PRO A 313 -70.83 8.10 -41.08
CA PRO A 313 -72.07 8.89 -41.27
C PRO A 313 -73.30 8.02 -41.59
N SER A 314 -73.09 6.82 -42.14
CA SER A 314 -74.14 5.84 -42.42
C SER A 314 -74.69 5.12 -41.18
N GLY A 315 -74.15 5.36 -39.98
CA GLY A 315 -74.59 4.73 -38.73
C GLY A 315 -73.80 3.50 -38.31
N ALA A 316 -72.96 2.94 -39.19
CA ALA A 316 -72.07 1.81 -38.90
C ALA A 316 -71.01 2.16 -37.84
N GLN A 317 -70.70 1.22 -36.95
CA GLN A 317 -69.79 1.43 -35.82
C GLN A 317 -68.72 0.35 -35.74
N ALA A 318 -67.52 0.75 -35.34
CA ALA A 318 -66.43 -0.16 -35.03
C ALA A 318 -65.84 0.17 -33.65
N ALA A 319 -65.53 -0.84 -32.87
CA ALA A 319 -64.88 -0.71 -31.58
C ALA A 319 -63.70 -1.68 -31.48
N PHE A 320 -62.56 -1.19 -31.02
CA PHE A 320 -61.37 -1.99 -30.77
C PHE A 320 -60.97 -1.84 -29.30
N ARG A 321 -60.56 -2.93 -28.68
CA ARG A 321 -59.93 -2.99 -27.36
C ARG A 321 -58.53 -3.53 -27.55
N VAL A 322 -57.53 -2.82 -27.07
CA VAL A 322 -56.11 -3.17 -27.21
C VAL A 322 -55.50 -3.31 -25.83
N ASP A 323 -54.94 -4.48 -25.53
CA ASP A 323 -54.25 -4.78 -24.27
C ASP A 323 -52.79 -4.28 -24.31
N ALA A 324 -52.07 -4.35 -23.18
CA ALA A 324 -50.67 -3.95 -23.05
C ALA A 324 -49.74 -4.69 -24.04
N ASP A 325 -49.90 -6.00 -24.19
CA ASP A 325 -49.09 -6.85 -25.09
C ASP A 325 -49.36 -6.62 -26.58
N GLY A 326 -50.18 -5.62 -26.94
CA GLY A 326 -50.60 -5.36 -28.33
C GLY A 326 -51.70 -6.29 -28.85
N THR A 327 -52.18 -7.24 -28.04
CA THR A 327 -53.34 -8.07 -28.38
C THR A 327 -54.59 -7.21 -28.51
N MET A 328 -55.42 -7.46 -29.53
CA MET A 328 -56.63 -6.66 -29.77
C MET A 328 -57.89 -7.50 -30.00
N ILE A 329 -59.03 -6.98 -29.50
CA ILE A 329 -60.37 -7.51 -29.74
C ILE A 329 -61.19 -6.44 -30.44
N TYR A 330 -61.80 -6.79 -31.58
CA TYR A 330 -62.60 -5.85 -32.36
C TYR A 330 -64.08 -6.27 -32.43
N LYS A 331 -64.96 -5.27 -32.63
CA LYS A 331 -66.40 -5.44 -32.83
C LYS A 331 -66.90 -4.45 -33.87
N PHE A 332 -67.50 -4.95 -34.95
CA PHE A 332 -68.22 -4.16 -35.95
C PHE A 332 -69.73 -4.33 -35.74
N ASP A 333 -70.47 -3.23 -35.63
CA ASP A 333 -71.89 -3.23 -35.23
C ASP A 333 -72.69 -2.18 -36.04
N ARG A 334 -74.02 -2.32 -36.08
CA ARG A 334 -74.97 -1.42 -36.79
C ARG A 334 -74.76 -1.33 -38.30
N TYR A 335 -74.52 -2.47 -38.94
CA TYR A 335 -74.44 -2.59 -40.40
C TYR A 335 -75.78 -3.07 -40.99
N GLU A 336 -76.19 -2.45 -42.10
CA GLU A 336 -77.31 -2.93 -42.91
C GLU A 336 -76.77 -3.86 -44.03
N GLY A 337 -77.22 -5.12 -44.04
CA GLY A 337 -76.82 -6.13 -45.03
C GLY A 337 -75.37 -6.64 -44.89
N MET A 338 -74.70 -6.98 -46.00
CA MET A 338 -73.34 -7.54 -46.03
C MET A 338 -72.21 -6.49 -45.98
N LYS A 339 -72.55 -5.20 -45.77
CA LYS A 339 -71.56 -4.10 -45.75
C LYS A 339 -70.53 -4.21 -44.63
N CYS A 340 -70.81 -4.99 -43.57
CA CYS A 340 -69.85 -5.25 -42.50
C CYS A 340 -68.62 -6.01 -43.02
N LYS A 341 -68.81 -6.92 -43.99
CA LYS A 341 -67.74 -7.74 -44.53
C LYS A 341 -66.78 -6.88 -45.37
N GLU A 342 -67.29 -5.95 -46.16
CA GLU A 342 -66.48 -5.04 -46.96
C GLU A 342 -65.56 -4.15 -46.10
N ASP A 343 -66.07 -3.65 -44.97
CA ASP A 343 -65.28 -2.83 -44.05
C ASP A 343 -64.25 -3.67 -43.28
N ILE A 344 -64.59 -4.90 -42.90
CA ILE A 344 -63.66 -5.85 -42.28
C ILE A 344 -62.53 -6.22 -43.26
N ASP A 345 -62.87 -6.54 -44.50
CA ASP A 345 -61.93 -6.90 -45.58
C ASP A 345 -61.08 -5.69 -46.03
N GLN A 346 -61.47 -4.46 -45.70
CA GLN A 346 -60.64 -3.27 -45.92
C GLN A 346 -59.72 -2.94 -44.75
N VAL A 347 -60.19 -3.14 -43.51
CA VAL A 347 -59.48 -2.71 -42.30
C VAL A 347 -58.50 -3.77 -41.82
N LEU A 348 -58.89 -5.04 -41.76
CA LEU A 348 -58.05 -6.10 -41.19
C LEU A 348 -56.84 -6.47 -42.05
N PRO A 349 -56.95 -6.67 -43.39
CA PRO A 349 -55.79 -6.98 -44.22
C PRO A 349 -54.74 -5.87 -44.22
N ARG A 350 -55.18 -4.61 -44.09
CA ARG A 350 -54.24 -3.47 -43.98
C ARG A 350 -53.49 -3.46 -42.66
N LEU A 351 -54.11 -3.92 -41.58
CA LEU A 351 -53.44 -4.06 -40.28
C LEU A 351 -52.36 -5.15 -40.34
N SER A 352 -52.62 -6.25 -41.06
CA SER A 352 -51.63 -7.32 -41.26
C SER A 352 -50.54 -6.97 -42.31
N GLU A 353 -50.90 -6.43 -43.46
CA GLU A 353 -49.98 -6.19 -44.59
C GLU A 353 -49.06 -4.97 -44.39
N ILE A 354 -49.58 -3.89 -43.81
CA ILE A 354 -48.85 -2.61 -43.70
C ILE A 354 -48.12 -2.50 -42.36
N TYR A 355 -48.68 -3.06 -41.30
CA TYR A 355 -48.17 -2.92 -39.93
C TYR A 355 -47.72 -4.25 -39.31
N GLY A 356 -47.72 -5.35 -40.08
CA GLY A 356 -47.18 -6.64 -39.65
C GLY A 356 -47.94 -7.30 -38.49
N ILE A 357 -49.18 -6.89 -38.22
CA ILE A 357 -49.96 -7.41 -37.10
C ILE A 357 -50.46 -8.81 -37.45
N GLU A 358 -49.87 -9.84 -36.83
CA GLU A 358 -50.29 -11.23 -36.99
C GLU A 358 -51.62 -11.49 -36.24
N LEU A 359 -52.69 -11.69 -37.01
CA LEU A 359 -54.00 -12.13 -36.50
C LEU A 359 -53.95 -13.64 -36.20
N SER A 360 -53.10 -14.04 -35.25
CA SER A 360 -52.69 -15.44 -35.03
C SER A 360 -53.84 -16.38 -34.63
N ASN A 361 -54.95 -15.85 -34.10
CA ASN A 361 -56.14 -16.62 -33.75
C ASN A 361 -57.42 -15.80 -34.00
N GLU A 362 -57.85 -15.66 -35.27
CA GLU A 362 -59.16 -15.09 -35.59
C GLU A 362 -60.27 -16.00 -35.02
N ARG A 363 -60.78 -15.64 -33.84
CA ARG A 363 -61.91 -16.34 -33.20
C ARG A 363 -63.15 -15.47 -33.29
N VAL A 364 -63.99 -15.74 -34.29
CA VAL A 364 -65.29 -15.07 -34.43
C VAL A 364 -66.23 -15.55 -33.32
N LEU A 365 -66.37 -14.74 -32.27
CA LEU A 365 -67.18 -15.08 -31.09
C LEU A 365 -68.69 -15.07 -31.40
N TRP A 366 -69.12 -14.32 -32.41
CA TRP A 366 -70.50 -14.27 -32.87
C TRP A 366 -70.58 -13.64 -34.27
N GLN A 367 -71.33 -14.25 -35.18
CA GLN A 367 -71.58 -13.74 -36.54
C GLN A 367 -73.10 -13.68 -36.78
N ASN A 368 -73.58 -12.66 -37.50
CA ASN A 368 -75.00 -12.45 -37.76
C ASN A 368 -75.61 -13.68 -38.48
N PRO A 369 -76.57 -14.41 -37.88
CA PRO A 369 -77.02 -15.74 -38.33
C PRO A 369 -77.89 -15.76 -39.59
N GLU A 370 -78.18 -14.62 -40.22
CA GLU A 370 -79.24 -14.52 -41.24
C GLU A 370 -79.05 -15.36 -42.52
N ARG A 371 -77.88 -15.94 -42.82
CA ARG A 371 -77.70 -16.61 -44.14
C ARG A 371 -76.72 -17.78 -44.26
N ILE A 372 -76.60 -18.64 -43.25
CA ILE A 372 -76.08 -20.02 -43.48
C ILE A 372 -77.08 -20.82 -44.39
N SER A 373 -78.30 -20.32 -44.57
CA SER A 373 -79.44 -20.97 -45.21
C SER A 373 -79.63 -20.67 -46.71
N LYS A 374 -78.58 -20.67 -47.54
CA LYS A 374 -78.77 -20.69 -49.02
C LYS A 374 -77.99 -21.75 -49.81
N SER A 375 -77.31 -22.68 -49.14
CA SER A 375 -76.69 -23.83 -49.83
C SER A 375 -76.82 -25.17 -49.09
N ALA A 376 -77.70 -25.27 -48.09
CA ALA A 376 -78.00 -26.55 -47.44
C ALA A 376 -78.92 -27.38 -48.35
N ARG A 377 -78.46 -28.55 -48.82
CA ARG A 377 -79.30 -29.54 -49.50
C ARG A 377 -80.32 -30.12 -48.50
N PRO A 378 -81.58 -30.34 -48.88
CA PRO A 378 -82.56 -30.96 -48.00
C PRO A 378 -82.19 -32.43 -47.76
N ILE A 379 -82.22 -32.86 -46.50
CA ILE A 379 -82.01 -34.26 -46.10
C ILE A 379 -83.32 -35.01 -46.37
N GLY A 380 -83.30 -35.92 -47.33
CA GLY A 380 -84.39 -36.86 -47.61
C GLY A 380 -84.46 -37.99 -46.59
N GLU A 381 -85.69 -38.41 -46.30
CA GLU A 381 -86.06 -39.47 -45.37
C GLU A 381 -85.62 -40.88 -45.78
N GLY A 382 -85.41 -41.74 -44.77
CA GLY A 382 -85.44 -43.20 -44.86
C GLY A 382 -84.13 -43.84 -45.33
N THR A 383 -83.66 -44.97 -44.85
CA THR A 383 -84.24 -46.01 -44.00
C THR A 383 -83.12 -46.97 -43.58
N LYS A 384 -83.33 -47.63 -42.43
CA LYS A 384 -82.87 -48.98 -42.07
C LYS A 384 -81.36 -49.27 -41.96
N GLY A 385 -80.94 -49.26 -40.71
CA GLY A 385 -80.17 -50.29 -40.01
C GLY A 385 -79.48 -51.41 -40.80
N LYS A 386 -78.24 -51.68 -40.41
CA LYS A 386 -77.74 -53.02 -40.12
C LYS A 386 -76.46 -52.96 -39.27
N ARG A 387 -76.68 -53.33 -38.01
CA ARG A 387 -75.85 -54.14 -37.11
C ARG A 387 -74.62 -54.87 -37.68
N HIS A 388 -73.65 -55.00 -36.75
CA HIS A 388 -72.73 -56.11 -36.48
C HIS A 388 -71.29 -55.99 -36.98
N GLY A 389 -70.38 -56.28 -36.03
CA GLY A 389 -68.96 -56.53 -36.20
C GLY A 389 -68.20 -56.01 -35.00
#